data_AF-A0A8K9V298-F1
#
_entry.id   AF-A0A8K9V298-F1
#
_cell.length_a   1.000
_cell.length_b   1.000
_cell.length_c   1.000
_cell.angle_alpha   90.00
_cell.angle_beta   90.00
_cell.angle_gamma   90.00
#
_symmetry.space_group_name_H-M   'P 1'
#
loop_
_entity.id
_entity.type
_entity.pdbx_description
1 polymer ?
#
loop_
_entity_poly.entity_id
_entity_poly.type
_entity_poly.pdbx_seq_one_letter_code
_entity_poly.pdbx_strand_id
1 'polypeptide(L)'
;VVHYIGNRVSFWDTFQVARGLSFREGDIASSYNIQSRSAITCPGNSCLWPKSVDGSVYVPYIISPQYDDMDRITIEMGMLDILLETCVKFVPRSHETNFLDIQPRFGSVCWSFLGMTEGPQPISLQSPGCMWSGIVSHELMHALGFVHEQSRSDRDRHVSIMWENIRKGQCQKHNFKKYQTNNLNTVYDYGSIMHYGRYAFSEDGSPTIIPKPDPNTPIGQRDGPSVLDIQKINLLYECGR
;
A
#
# COMPACT_ATOMS: atom_id res chain seq x y z
N VAL A 1 -24.49 -46.12 -13.07
CA VAL A 1 -23.09 -46.06 -13.56
C VAL A 1 -22.88 -44.61 -14.02
N VAL A 2 -22.47 -43.65 -13.16
CA VAL A 2 -21.10 -43.37 -12.64
C VAL A 2 -20.10 -43.21 -13.81
N HIS A 3 -19.35 -42.12 -14.04
CA HIS A 3 -19.09 -40.83 -13.38
C HIS A 3 -18.17 -39.99 -14.33
N TYR A 4 -18.39 -38.66 -14.45
CA TYR A 4 -17.42 -37.52 -14.29
C TYR A 4 -16.10 -37.46 -15.14
N ILE A 5 -15.48 -36.33 -15.56
CA ILE A 5 -15.32 -34.95 -15.05
C ILE A 5 -15.02 -33.99 -16.24
N GLY A 6 -15.52 -32.75 -16.17
CA GLY A 6 -15.15 -31.65 -17.07
C GLY A 6 -13.87 -30.91 -16.65
N ASN A 7 -13.22 -30.24 -17.61
CA ASN A 7 -12.20 -29.24 -17.33
C ASN A 7 -12.71 -27.86 -17.78
N ARG A 8 -13.31 -27.12 -16.83
CA ARG A 8 -13.34 -25.66 -16.88
C ARG A 8 -11.94 -25.19 -16.50
N VAL A 9 -11.19 -24.65 -17.45
CA VAL A 9 -10.00 -23.86 -17.13
C VAL A 9 -10.47 -22.63 -16.38
N SER A 10 -10.13 -22.54 -15.09
CA SER A 10 -10.49 -21.42 -14.25
C SER A 10 -9.54 -20.25 -14.55
N PHE A 11 -10.07 -19.02 -14.49
CA PHE A 11 -9.34 -17.77 -14.74
C PHE A 11 -8.16 -17.50 -13.77
N TRP A 12 -7.81 -18.46 -12.91
CA TRP A 12 -6.88 -18.30 -11.79
C TRP A 12 -5.59 -19.13 -11.91
N ASP A 13 -5.39 -19.89 -12.99
CA ASP A 13 -4.17 -20.71 -13.19
C ASP A 13 -2.94 -19.91 -13.70
N THR A 14 -2.92 -18.59 -13.53
CA THR A 14 -1.76 -17.74 -13.88
C THR A 14 -1.32 -16.80 -12.76
N PHE A 15 -1.36 -17.25 -11.51
CA PHE A 15 -0.53 -16.66 -10.46
C PHE A 15 0.86 -17.32 -10.46
N GLN A 16 1.71 -16.91 -11.38
CA GLN A 16 3.17 -17.04 -11.18
C GLN A 16 3.58 -15.98 -10.14
N VAL A 17 3.22 -16.21 -8.88
CA VAL A 17 3.80 -15.49 -7.75
C VAL A 17 5.31 -15.65 -7.88
N ALA A 18 6.03 -14.54 -8.04
CA ALA A 18 7.49 -14.55 -8.03
C ALA A 18 7.94 -15.36 -6.81
N ARG A 19 8.65 -16.47 -7.04
CA ARG A 19 9.06 -17.43 -6.01
C ARG A 19 9.64 -16.67 -4.79
N GLY A 20 8.96 -16.71 -3.65
CA GLY A 20 9.46 -16.20 -2.37
C GLY A 20 8.84 -14.93 -1.79
N LEU A 21 7.84 -14.32 -2.45
CA LEU A 21 7.08 -13.18 -1.88
C LEU A 21 5.77 -13.64 -1.23
N SER A 22 5.46 -13.06 -0.07
CA SER A 22 4.16 -13.16 0.61
C SER A 22 3.54 -11.78 0.71
N PHE A 23 2.22 -11.69 0.60
CA PHE A 23 1.49 -10.43 0.71
C PHE A 23 0.71 -10.38 2.03
N ARG A 24 0.70 -9.20 2.64
CA ARG A 24 -0.15 -8.84 3.77
C ARG A 24 -1.08 -7.74 3.29
N GLU A 25 -2.32 -7.73 3.78
CA GLU A 25 -3.27 -6.70 3.40
C GLU A 25 -3.42 -6.56 1.87
N GLY A 26 -3.36 -7.68 1.14
CA GLY A 26 -3.51 -7.70 -0.32
C GLY A 26 -2.33 -7.15 -1.14
N ASP A 27 -1.68 -6.07 -0.72
CA ASP A 27 -0.74 -5.26 -1.51
C ASP A 27 0.55 -4.85 -0.73
N ILE A 28 0.72 -5.29 0.52
CA ILE A 28 1.98 -5.10 1.26
C ILE A 28 2.86 -6.33 1.11
N ALA A 29 3.94 -6.22 0.36
CA ALA A 29 4.90 -7.31 0.15
C ALA A 29 5.79 -7.53 1.40
N SER A 30 6.03 -8.80 1.74
CA SER A 30 6.97 -9.25 2.76
C SER A 30 7.76 -10.44 2.21
N SER A 31 9.10 -10.36 2.27
CA SER A 31 9.93 -11.52 1.98
C SER A 31 9.90 -12.52 3.14
N TYR A 32 10.02 -13.82 2.85
CA TYR A 32 10.00 -14.88 3.87
C TYR A 32 11.09 -14.73 4.94
N ASN A 33 12.18 -14.00 4.65
CA ASN A 33 13.30 -13.78 5.56
C ASN A 33 13.21 -12.47 6.37
N ILE A 34 12.20 -11.62 6.14
CA ILE A 34 12.04 -10.30 6.79
C ILE A 34 10.63 -10.22 7.40
N GLN A 35 10.23 -11.21 8.20
CA GLN A 35 8.88 -11.24 8.79
C GLN A 35 8.62 -10.17 9.87
N SER A 36 9.63 -9.42 10.31
CA SER A 36 9.58 -8.59 11.53
C SER A 36 9.74 -7.07 11.33
N ARG A 37 9.93 -6.56 10.10
CA ARG A 37 10.09 -5.12 9.86
C ARG A 37 8.81 -4.53 9.30
N SER A 38 7.89 -4.19 10.19
CA SER A 38 6.86 -3.20 9.86
C SER A 38 7.34 -1.85 10.36
N ALA A 39 6.98 -0.74 9.73
CA ALA A 39 7.24 0.61 10.28
C ALA A 39 6.67 0.78 11.71
N ILE A 40 5.75 -0.11 12.08
CA ILE A 40 5.10 -0.23 13.38
C ILE A 40 6.04 -0.79 14.47
N THR A 41 7.03 -1.61 14.10
CA THR A 41 8.11 -2.08 14.97
C THR A 41 9.42 -1.91 14.21
N CYS A 42 9.89 -0.68 14.17
CA CYS A 42 11.10 -0.27 13.46
C CYS A 42 12.20 0.07 14.46
N PRO A 43 13.06 -0.88 14.87
CA PRO A 43 14.14 -0.59 15.79
C PRO A 43 15.06 0.49 15.19
N GLY A 44 15.18 1.62 15.89
CA GLY A 44 16.10 2.70 15.53
C GLY A 44 15.83 3.39 14.19
N ASN A 45 14.57 3.45 13.72
CA ASN A 45 14.18 4.06 12.44
C ASN A 45 14.84 3.45 11.19
N SER A 46 15.43 2.25 11.30
CA SER A 46 16.17 1.57 10.21
C SER A 46 15.32 1.17 8.99
N CYS A 47 14.01 1.31 9.07
CA CYS A 47 13.04 1.04 8.02
C CYS A 47 12.48 2.31 7.37
N LEU A 48 12.86 3.50 7.83
CA LEU A 48 12.47 4.77 7.23
C LEU A 48 13.52 5.18 6.20
N TRP A 49 13.10 5.95 5.20
CA TRP A 49 14.05 6.62 4.31
C TRP A 49 14.85 7.66 5.10
N PRO A 50 16.18 7.74 4.92
CA PRO A 50 17.01 8.63 5.70
C PRO A 50 16.71 10.10 5.39
N LYS A 51 16.56 10.91 6.44
CA LYS A 51 16.49 12.37 6.32
C LYS A 51 17.89 12.92 6.10
N SER A 52 18.05 13.73 5.06
CA SER A 52 19.27 14.44 4.70
C SER A 52 19.46 15.67 5.61
N VAL A 53 20.70 16.18 5.64
CA VAL A 53 21.12 17.33 6.46
C VAL A 53 20.39 18.63 6.10
N ASP A 54 19.87 18.72 4.88
CA ASP A 54 19.05 19.85 4.39
C ASP A 54 17.58 19.74 4.82
N GLY A 55 17.22 18.71 5.58
CA GLY A 55 15.87 18.48 6.06
C GLY A 55 14.96 17.72 5.09
N SER A 56 15.45 17.37 3.89
CA SER A 56 14.70 16.61 2.89
C SER A 56 14.90 15.11 3.05
N VAL A 57 13.91 14.32 2.60
CA VAL A 57 14.00 12.86 2.55
C VAL A 57 14.04 12.45 1.08
N TYR A 58 15.23 12.09 0.60
CA TYR A 58 15.41 11.69 -0.79
C TYR A 58 15.10 10.22 -0.96
N VAL A 59 14.15 9.92 -1.85
CA VAL A 59 13.73 8.56 -2.20
C VAL A 59 14.15 8.31 -3.66
N PRO A 60 15.28 7.65 -3.89
CA PRO A 60 15.76 7.37 -5.24
C PRO A 60 14.85 6.36 -5.93
N TYR A 61 14.61 6.54 -7.23
CA TYR A 61 13.77 5.63 -8.01
C TYR A 61 14.31 5.39 -9.43
N ILE A 62 13.89 4.27 -10.01
CA ILE A 62 13.95 4.00 -11.45
C ILE A 62 12.56 3.62 -11.96
N ILE A 63 12.24 4.00 -13.20
CA ILE A 63 10.99 3.62 -13.87
C ILE A 63 11.31 2.72 -15.05
N SER A 64 10.72 1.52 -15.06
CA SER A 64 10.89 0.53 -16.12
C SER A 64 10.67 1.14 -17.53
N PRO A 65 11.53 0.82 -18.52
CA PRO A 65 11.33 1.24 -19.91
C PRO A 65 10.07 0.65 -20.56
N GLN A 66 9.39 -0.29 -19.89
CA GLN A 66 8.15 -0.88 -20.38
C GLN A 66 6.93 0.03 -20.24
N TYR A 67 7.00 1.07 -19.40
CA TYR A 67 5.94 2.08 -19.30
C TYR A 67 6.02 3.05 -20.48
N ASP A 68 4.86 3.32 -21.07
CA ASP A 68 4.71 4.39 -22.05
C ASP A 68 4.73 5.79 -21.40
N ASP A 69 4.63 6.83 -22.22
CA ASP A 69 4.72 8.21 -21.75
C ASP A 69 3.56 8.60 -20.83
N MET A 70 2.35 8.05 -21.05
CA MET A 70 1.18 8.35 -20.22
C MET A 70 1.25 7.66 -18.86
N ASP A 71 1.72 6.42 -18.84
CA ASP A 71 2.01 5.67 -17.61
C ASP A 71 3.05 6.42 -16.77
N ARG A 72 4.12 6.92 -17.41
CA ARG A 72 5.17 7.72 -16.75
C ARG A 72 4.63 9.00 -16.14
N ILE A 73 3.83 9.76 -16.90
CA ILE A 73 3.17 10.98 -16.41
C ILE A 73 2.29 10.66 -15.19
N THR A 74 1.55 9.57 -15.23
CA THR A 74 0.68 9.16 -14.12
C THR A 74 1.48 8.79 -12.87
N ILE A 75 2.61 8.10 -13.04
CA ILE A 75 3.54 7.78 -11.95
C ILE A 75 4.11 9.07 -11.34
N GLU A 76 4.55 10.00 -12.17
CA GLU A 76 5.09 11.29 -11.74
C GLU A 76 4.03 12.16 -11.04
N MET A 77 2.77 12.12 -11.48
CA MET A 77 1.64 12.77 -10.79
C MET A 77 1.44 12.21 -9.38
N GLY A 78 1.46 10.88 -9.21
CA GLY A 78 1.36 10.27 -7.88
C GLY A 78 2.53 10.63 -6.95
N MET A 79 3.73 10.85 -7.51
CA MET A 79 4.87 11.40 -6.77
C MET A 79 4.64 12.87 -6.39
N LEU A 80 4.09 13.67 -7.31
CA LEU A 80 3.78 15.09 -7.11
C LEU A 80 2.82 15.33 -5.94
N ASP A 81 1.79 14.49 -5.83
CA ASP A 81 0.78 14.57 -4.75
C ASP A 81 1.42 14.50 -3.34
N ILE A 82 2.55 13.81 -3.19
CA ILE A 82 3.28 13.72 -1.92
C ILE A 82 4.36 14.82 -1.82
N LEU A 83 5.08 15.10 -2.90
CA LEU A 83 6.27 15.96 -2.84
C LEU A 83 5.96 17.45 -2.64
N LEU A 84 4.76 17.90 -3.02
CA LEU A 84 4.35 19.30 -2.92
C LEU A 84 4.14 19.77 -1.48
N GLU A 85 3.65 18.90 -0.61
CA GLU A 85 3.22 19.24 0.75
C GLU A 85 4.10 18.58 1.83
N THR A 86 5.22 17.95 1.43
CA THR A 86 6.12 17.24 2.34
C THR A 86 7.60 17.49 2.05
N CYS A 87 8.47 17.09 2.98
CA CYS A 87 9.91 17.06 2.78
C CYS A 87 10.41 15.84 2.01
N VAL A 88 9.52 14.91 1.61
CA VAL A 88 9.87 13.76 0.77
C VAL A 88 10.08 14.22 -0.68
N LYS A 89 11.19 13.78 -1.29
CA LYS A 89 11.56 14.09 -2.67
C LYS A 89 11.90 12.79 -3.40
N PHE A 90 11.11 12.46 -4.42
CA PHE A 90 11.42 11.38 -5.33
C PHE A 90 12.46 11.86 -6.34
N VAL A 91 13.59 11.18 -6.43
CA VAL A 91 14.70 11.58 -7.31
C VAL A 91 15.11 10.43 -8.23
N PRO A 92 15.43 10.69 -9.50
CA PRO A 92 16.02 9.66 -10.36
C PRO A 92 17.29 9.12 -9.73
N ARG A 93 17.38 7.80 -9.62
CA ARG A 93 18.52 7.12 -9.00
C ARG A 93 19.81 7.40 -9.77
N SER A 94 20.87 7.65 -9.02
CA SER A 94 22.25 7.71 -9.50
C SER A 94 23.04 6.47 -9.05
N HIS A 95 23.59 6.48 -7.85
CA HIS A 95 24.47 5.46 -7.27
C HIS A 95 23.94 4.88 -5.96
N GLU A 96 22.77 5.32 -5.52
CA GLU A 96 22.21 4.94 -4.22
C GLU A 96 21.95 3.43 -4.16
N THR A 97 22.28 2.82 -3.02
CA THR A 97 22.12 1.38 -2.81
C THR A 97 20.65 0.99 -2.63
N ASN A 98 19.90 1.81 -1.87
CA ASN A 98 18.48 1.60 -1.60
C ASN A 98 17.68 2.53 -2.51
N PHE A 99 16.73 1.97 -3.27
CA PHE A 99 15.93 2.73 -4.22
C PHE A 99 14.66 1.96 -4.61
N LEU A 100 13.67 2.68 -5.12
CA LEU A 100 12.44 2.12 -5.67
C LEU A 100 12.66 1.66 -7.12
N ASP A 101 12.39 0.38 -7.38
CA ASP A 101 12.38 -0.20 -8.73
C ASP A 101 10.94 -0.33 -9.21
N ILE A 102 10.44 0.69 -9.92
CA ILE A 102 9.04 0.80 -10.36
C ILE A 102 8.87 0.07 -11.69
N GLN A 103 8.04 -0.96 -11.70
CA GLN A 103 7.95 -1.89 -12.84
C GLN A 103 6.55 -2.53 -12.98
N PRO A 104 6.10 -2.76 -14.22
CA PRO A 104 4.87 -3.51 -14.44
C PRO A 104 5.18 -5.00 -14.22
N ARG A 105 4.47 -5.65 -13.29
CA ARG A 105 4.65 -7.08 -13.00
C ARG A 105 3.41 -7.86 -13.39
N PHE A 106 3.46 -8.42 -14.60
CA PHE A 106 2.36 -9.21 -15.18
C PHE A 106 1.89 -10.32 -14.23
N GLY A 107 0.57 -10.41 -14.02
CA GLY A 107 -0.05 -11.37 -13.11
C GLY A 107 -0.05 -10.96 -11.63
N SER A 108 0.46 -9.77 -11.30
CA SER A 108 0.42 -9.18 -9.96
C SER A 108 -0.39 -7.89 -9.92
N VAL A 109 -0.99 -7.61 -8.77
CA VAL A 109 -1.76 -6.38 -8.51
C VAL A 109 -0.78 -5.22 -8.21
N CYS A 110 -1.29 -4.02 -7.97
CA CYS A 110 -0.55 -2.92 -7.37
C CYS A 110 -0.05 -3.37 -5.99
N TRP A 111 1.23 -3.16 -5.69
CA TRP A 111 1.82 -3.47 -4.38
C TRP A 111 3.17 -2.82 -4.16
N SER A 112 3.53 -2.65 -2.89
CA SER A 112 4.83 -2.16 -2.45
C SER A 112 5.31 -2.89 -1.18
N PHE A 113 6.60 -2.77 -0.88
CA PHE A 113 7.11 -3.06 0.46
C PHE A 113 6.71 -1.95 1.44
N LEU A 114 6.72 -2.29 2.73
CA LEU A 114 6.47 -1.33 3.80
C LEU A 114 7.78 -0.68 4.27
N GLY A 115 7.92 0.62 4.00
CA GLY A 115 9.12 1.39 4.34
C GLY A 115 10.29 1.13 3.39
N MET A 116 11.46 1.64 3.78
CA MET A 116 12.73 1.39 3.13
C MET A 116 13.22 -0.04 3.48
N THR A 117 13.57 -0.79 2.45
CA THR A 117 14.26 -2.08 2.56
C THR A 117 15.69 -1.96 2.04
N GLU A 118 16.54 -2.92 2.39
CA GLU A 118 17.94 -2.93 1.94
C GLU A 118 18.01 -3.34 0.45
N GLY A 119 18.68 -2.50 -0.36
CA GLY A 119 18.88 -2.72 -1.79
C GLY A 119 17.74 -2.23 -2.69
N PRO A 120 17.71 -2.69 -3.96
CA PRO A 120 16.59 -2.44 -4.87
C PRO A 120 15.29 -3.00 -4.30
N GLN A 121 14.25 -2.18 -4.18
CA GLN A 121 12.93 -2.63 -3.74
C GLN A 121 11.89 -2.45 -4.85
N PRO A 122 11.34 -3.56 -5.39
CA PRO A 122 10.28 -3.49 -6.38
C PRO A 122 9.02 -2.80 -5.85
N ILE A 123 8.44 -1.92 -6.68
CA ILE A 123 7.04 -1.52 -6.61
C ILE A 123 6.35 -2.01 -7.88
N SER A 124 5.25 -2.73 -7.72
CA SER A 124 4.43 -3.20 -8.83
C SER A 124 3.35 -2.19 -9.14
N LEU A 125 3.42 -1.57 -10.31
CA LEU A 125 2.32 -0.76 -10.85
C LEU A 125 1.93 -1.32 -12.20
N GLN A 126 1.09 -2.35 -12.21
CA GLN A 126 0.68 -3.02 -13.45
C GLN A 126 -0.19 -2.08 -14.31
N SER A 127 0.25 -1.79 -15.54
CA SER A 127 -0.56 -1.07 -16.53
C SER A 127 -1.57 -2.02 -17.21
N PRO A 128 -2.83 -1.61 -17.45
CA PRO A 128 -3.41 -0.31 -17.10
C PRO A 128 -4.02 -0.25 -15.69
N GLY A 129 -4.09 -1.37 -14.96
CA GLY A 129 -4.87 -1.51 -13.72
C GLY A 129 -4.47 -0.57 -12.58
N CYS A 130 -3.19 -0.18 -12.50
CA CYS A 130 -2.65 0.70 -11.45
C CYS A 130 -2.42 2.14 -11.92
N MET A 131 -2.76 2.48 -13.17
CA MET A 131 -2.42 3.77 -13.79
C MET A 131 -3.43 4.85 -13.41
N TRP A 132 -3.46 5.15 -12.11
CA TRP A 132 -4.21 6.24 -11.49
C TRP A 132 -3.28 6.89 -10.46
N SER A 133 -3.13 8.22 -10.48
CA SER A 133 -2.17 8.91 -9.61
C SER A 133 -2.36 8.56 -8.14
N GLY A 134 -3.60 8.49 -7.65
CA GLY A 134 -3.88 8.09 -6.28
C GLY A 134 -3.51 6.64 -5.96
N ILE A 135 -3.63 5.70 -6.90
CA ILE A 135 -3.10 4.33 -6.69
C ILE A 135 -1.58 4.37 -6.59
N VAL A 136 -0.91 5.15 -7.43
CA VAL A 136 0.54 5.35 -7.33
C VAL A 136 0.92 5.94 -5.97
N SER A 137 0.24 7.00 -5.51
CA SER A 137 0.49 7.61 -4.20
C SER A 137 0.25 6.62 -3.05
N HIS A 138 -0.76 5.76 -3.15
CA HIS A 138 -1.01 4.69 -2.18
C HIS A 138 0.18 3.73 -2.04
N GLU A 139 0.71 3.22 -3.17
CA GLU A 139 1.88 2.34 -3.14
C GLU A 139 3.15 3.06 -2.67
N LEU A 140 3.32 4.32 -3.04
CA LEU A 140 4.43 5.14 -2.55
C LEU A 140 4.31 5.38 -1.04
N MET A 141 3.10 5.57 -0.50
CA MET A 141 2.89 5.68 0.95
C MET A 141 3.24 4.38 1.69
N HIS A 142 2.96 3.21 1.11
CA HIS A 142 3.50 1.95 1.64
C HIS A 142 5.03 1.98 1.66
N ALA A 143 5.68 2.36 0.57
CA ALA A 143 7.14 2.49 0.51
C ALA A 143 7.71 3.51 1.52
N LEU A 144 6.91 4.49 1.95
CA LEU A 144 7.28 5.45 3.01
C LEU A 144 7.04 4.92 4.43
N GLY A 145 6.36 3.80 4.59
CA GLY A 145 6.14 3.13 5.87
C GLY A 145 4.71 3.19 6.41
N PHE A 146 3.73 3.60 5.58
CA PHE A 146 2.33 3.65 6.02
C PHE A 146 1.63 2.32 5.77
N VAL A 147 0.90 1.85 6.78
CA VAL A 147 -0.04 0.71 6.64
C VAL A 147 -1.44 1.23 6.37
N HIS A 148 -2.37 0.32 6.12
CA HIS A 148 -3.75 0.71 5.90
C HIS A 148 -4.43 1.32 7.13
N GLU A 149 -5.33 2.29 6.87
CA GLU A 149 -6.06 3.00 7.92
C GLU A 149 -7.03 2.07 8.66
N GLN A 150 -7.67 1.12 7.96
CA GLN A 150 -8.52 0.10 8.61
C GLN A 150 -7.75 -0.94 9.43
N SER A 151 -6.44 -0.81 9.56
CA SER A 151 -5.60 -1.74 10.31
C SER A 151 -4.99 -1.10 11.57
N ARG A 152 -5.34 0.16 11.84
CA ARG A 152 -5.01 0.85 13.08
C ARG A 152 -5.49 0.11 14.33
N SER A 153 -4.76 0.30 15.42
CA SER A 153 -5.07 -0.26 16.74
C SER A 153 -6.45 0.18 17.27
N ASP A 154 -6.88 1.41 16.95
CA ASP A 154 -8.11 2.05 17.42
C ASP A 154 -9.31 1.90 16.47
N ARG A 155 -9.14 1.23 15.32
CA ARG A 155 -10.16 1.17 14.25
C ARG A 155 -11.55 0.73 14.71
N ASP A 156 -11.67 -0.12 15.73
CA ASP A 156 -12.97 -0.74 16.08
C ASP A 156 -13.94 0.29 16.70
N ARG A 157 -13.40 1.46 17.10
CA ARG A 157 -14.17 2.65 17.49
C ARG A 157 -14.79 3.37 16.29
N HIS A 158 -14.25 3.15 15.09
CA HIS A 158 -14.52 3.90 13.87
C HIS A 158 -15.22 3.06 12.79
N VAL A 159 -14.95 1.76 12.73
CA VAL A 159 -15.53 0.84 11.75
C VAL A 159 -15.95 -0.48 12.42
N SER A 160 -16.89 -1.18 11.80
CA SER A 160 -17.17 -2.59 12.02
C SER A 160 -16.64 -3.41 10.84
N ILE A 161 -15.94 -4.50 11.13
CA ILE A 161 -15.56 -5.49 10.12
C ILE A 161 -16.60 -6.60 10.10
N MET A 162 -17.25 -6.80 8.95
CA MET A 162 -18.26 -7.84 8.73
C MET A 162 -17.57 -9.13 8.29
N TRP A 163 -17.05 -9.87 9.26
CA TRP A 163 -16.20 -11.05 9.05
C TRP A 163 -16.88 -12.17 8.26
N GLU A 164 -18.20 -12.22 8.28
CA GLU A 164 -19.07 -13.13 7.55
C GLU A 164 -19.14 -12.83 6.05
N ASN A 165 -18.94 -11.56 5.65
CA ASN A 165 -19.01 -11.10 4.26
C ASN A 165 -17.64 -11.19 3.55
N ILE A 166 -16.56 -11.42 4.31
CA ILE A 166 -15.20 -11.59 3.77
C ILE A 166 -15.08 -13.00 3.19
N ARG A 167 -14.61 -13.10 1.93
CA ARG A 167 -14.44 -14.35 1.18
C ARG A 167 -13.90 -15.50 2.03
N LYS A 168 -14.65 -16.60 2.06
CA LYS A 168 -14.36 -17.82 2.82
C LYS A 168 -13.06 -18.48 2.35
N GLY A 169 -11.98 -18.08 3.00
CA GLY A 169 -10.68 -18.72 3.03
C GLY A 169 -9.84 -18.05 4.12
N GLN A 170 -9.11 -18.82 4.93
CA GLN A 170 -8.21 -18.24 5.94
C GLN A 170 -7.19 -17.23 5.33
N CYS A 171 -7.01 -17.29 4.01
CA CYS A 171 -6.15 -16.42 3.21
C CYS A 171 -6.66 -14.99 3.01
N GLN A 172 -7.87 -14.58 3.44
CA GLN A 172 -8.33 -13.18 3.24
C GLN A 172 -8.59 -12.44 4.55
N LYS A 173 -8.99 -13.14 5.62
CA LYS A 173 -9.22 -12.53 6.94
C LYS A 173 -7.97 -11.89 7.54
N HIS A 174 -6.77 -12.32 7.13
CA HIS A 174 -5.53 -11.73 7.61
C HIS A 174 -5.32 -10.29 7.11
N ASN A 175 -5.97 -9.89 6.01
CA ASN A 175 -5.92 -8.52 5.48
C ASN A 175 -6.67 -7.50 6.34
N PHE A 176 -7.44 -7.98 7.32
CA PHE A 176 -8.19 -7.16 8.27
C PHE A 176 -7.63 -7.29 9.68
N LYS A 177 -6.40 -7.79 9.87
CA LYS A 177 -5.78 -7.83 11.19
C LYS A 177 -5.38 -6.43 11.64
N LYS A 178 -5.64 -6.11 12.91
CA LYS A 178 -5.14 -4.87 13.52
C LYS A 178 -3.65 -4.98 13.80
N TYR A 179 -2.96 -3.86 13.73
CA TYR A 179 -1.58 -3.73 14.19
C TYR A 179 -1.50 -2.79 15.40
N GLN A 180 -0.43 -2.93 16.17
CA GLN A 180 -0.08 -2.01 17.26
C GLN A 180 0.51 -0.71 16.68
N THR A 181 -0.27 0.03 15.91
CA THR A 181 0.18 1.24 15.22
C THR A 181 0.55 2.35 16.20
N ASN A 182 1.71 2.99 15.99
CA ASN A 182 1.92 4.35 16.49
C ASN A 182 1.07 5.26 15.60
N ASN A 183 -0.11 5.64 16.08
CA ASN A 183 -1.07 6.46 15.33
C ASN A 183 -0.56 7.89 15.06
N LEU A 184 0.70 8.21 15.41
CA LEU A 184 1.32 9.53 15.29
C LEU A 184 0.48 10.64 15.94
N ASN A 185 -0.31 10.28 16.96
CA ASN A 185 -1.31 11.13 17.60
C ASN A 185 -2.33 11.76 16.63
N THR A 186 -2.58 11.13 15.48
CA THR A 186 -3.59 11.55 14.50
C THR A 186 -4.93 10.87 14.73
N VAL A 187 -6.01 11.57 14.39
CA VAL A 187 -7.36 10.99 14.38
C VAL A 187 -7.52 9.96 13.26
N TYR A 188 -8.54 9.12 13.37
CA TYR A 188 -8.89 8.16 12.31
C TYR A 188 -9.46 8.88 11.09
N ASP A 189 -8.96 8.53 9.90
CA ASP A 189 -9.33 9.20 8.66
C ASP A 189 -10.06 8.28 7.66
N TYR A 190 -11.39 8.41 7.59
CA TYR A 190 -12.20 7.69 6.59
C TYR A 190 -11.84 8.06 5.15
N GLY A 191 -11.35 9.27 4.92
CA GLY A 191 -10.94 9.79 3.62
C GLY A 191 -9.49 9.46 3.25
N SER A 192 -8.75 8.74 4.10
CA SER A 192 -7.37 8.36 3.82
C SER A 192 -7.29 7.53 2.55
N ILE A 193 -6.28 7.82 1.73
CA ILE A 193 -5.96 7.01 0.55
C ILE A 193 -5.53 5.59 0.94
N MET A 194 -5.09 5.41 2.18
CA MET A 194 -4.71 4.14 2.79
C MET A 194 -5.92 3.39 3.38
N HIS A 195 -7.14 3.91 3.26
CA HIS A 195 -8.34 3.20 3.71
C HIS A 195 -8.85 2.24 2.62
N TYR A 196 -9.23 1.03 3.00
CA TYR A 196 -9.95 0.12 2.12
C TYR A 196 -11.36 0.60 1.77
N GLY A 197 -11.81 0.24 0.58
CA GLY A 197 -13.21 0.41 0.19
C GLY A 197 -14.15 -0.49 0.99
N ARG A 198 -15.42 -0.06 1.05
CA ARG A 198 -16.52 -0.75 1.74
C ARG A 198 -16.67 -2.23 1.40
N TYR A 199 -16.34 -2.61 0.17
CA TYR A 199 -16.54 -3.95 -0.39
C TYR A 199 -15.23 -4.75 -0.56
N ALA A 200 -14.13 -4.28 0.02
CA ALA A 200 -12.83 -4.93 -0.10
C ALA A 200 -12.92 -6.41 0.32
N PHE A 201 -12.45 -7.32 -0.53
CA PHE A 201 -12.44 -8.78 -0.30
C PHE A 201 -13.83 -9.41 -0.01
N SER A 202 -14.91 -8.76 -0.45
CA SER A 202 -16.26 -9.30 -0.34
C SER A 202 -16.43 -10.60 -1.15
N GLU A 203 -17.17 -11.57 -0.58
CA GLU A 203 -17.49 -12.83 -1.28
C GLU A 203 -18.67 -12.68 -2.24
N ASP A 204 -19.70 -11.99 -1.78
CA ASP A 204 -21.06 -11.96 -2.34
C ASP A 204 -21.47 -10.54 -2.76
N GLY A 205 -20.56 -9.57 -2.67
CA GLY A 205 -20.83 -8.16 -2.92
C GLY A 205 -21.38 -7.41 -1.69
N SER A 206 -21.57 -8.08 -0.56
CA SER A 206 -21.96 -7.46 0.70
C SER A 206 -20.81 -6.62 1.29
N PRO A 207 -21.11 -5.52 2.03
CA PRO A 207 -20.07 -4.67 2.61
C PRO A 207 -19.26 -5.43 3.66
N THR A 208 -17.93 -5.34 3.58
CA THR A 208 -16.99 -5.94 4.54
C THR A 208 -16.54 -4.96 5.62
N ILE A 209 -16.62 -3.65 5.34
CA ILE A 209 -16.30 -2.57 6.28
C ILE A 209 -17.50 -1.62 6.37
N ILE A 210 -17.98 -1.37 7.59
CA ILE A 210 -19.08 -0.44 7.86
C ILE A 210 -18.59 0.66 8.80
N PRO A 211 -18.58 1.94 8.37
CA PRO A 211 -18.23 3.07 9.23
C PRO A 211 -19.19 3.30 10.41
N LYS A 212 -18.70 3.97 11.44
CA LYS A 212 -19.41 4.38 12.65
C LYS A 212 -19.13 5.85 12.97
N PRO A 213 -20.05 6.58 13.61
CA PRO A 213 -21.42 6.16 13.92
C PRO A 213 -22.33 6.19 12.68
N ASP A 214 -21.93 6.87 11.61
CA ASP A 214 -22.69 6.94 10.36
C ASP A 214 -22.22 5.89 9.34
N PRO A 215 -23.03 4.85 9.05
CA PRO A 215 -22.71 3.82 8.06
C PRO A 215 -22.59 4.32 6.63
N ASN A 216 -23.04 5.55 6.33
CA ASN A 216 -22.98 6.14 4.99
C ASN A 216 -21.70 6.94 4.72
N THR A 217 -20.84 7.09 5.73
CA THR A 217 -19.55 7.77 5.58
C THR A 217 -18.77 7.16 4.39
N PRO A 218 -18.29 7.97 3.44
CA PRO A 218 -17.50 7.48 2.31
C PRO A 218 -16.13 6.98 2.78
N ILE A 219 -15.69 5.84 2.23
CA ILE A 219 -14.38 5.22 2.51
C ILE A 219 -13.82 4.60 1.23
N GLY A 220 -12.49 4.57 1.12
CA GLY A 220 -11.78 3.91 0.03
C GLY A 220 -11.62 4.76 -1.24
N GLN A 221 -11.59 6.08 -1.10
CA GLN A 221 -11.23 6.98 -2.20
C GLN A 221 -9.81 6.68 -2.73
N ARG A 222 -9.57 6.97 -4.02
CA ARG A 222 -8.28 6.81 -4.71
C ARG A 222 -7.95 8.03 -5.58
N ASP A 223 -8.48 9.19 -5.23
CA ASP A 223 -8.27 10.44 -5.96
C ASP A 223 -6.89 11.04 -5.63
N GLY A 224 -6.45 10.92 -4.37
CA GLY A 224 -5.15 11.38 -3.90
C GLY A 224 -5.01 11.31 -2.38
N PRO A 225 -3.84 11.63 -1.81
CA PRO A 225 -3.62 11.64 -0.37
C PRO A 225 -4.54 12.64 0.34
N SER A 226 -5.10 12.26 1.48
CA SER A 226 -5.85 13.20 2.31
C SER A 226 -4.91 14.20 3.01
N VAL A 227 -5.48 15.27 3.55
CA VAL A 227 -4.73 16.22 4.40
C VAL A 227 -4.07 15.51 5.59
N LEU A 228 -4.74 14.51 6.17
CA LEU A 228 -4.20 13.73 7.28
C LEU A 228 -3.13 12.74 6.84
N ASP A 229 -3.20 12.21 5.62
CA ASP A 229 -2.13 11.39 5.04
C ASP A 229 -0.83 12.20 4.91
N ILE A 230 -0.92 13.40 4.34
CA ILE A 230 0.19 14.35 4.24
C ILE A 230 0.74 14.73 5.63
N GLN A 231 -0.15 15.02 6.58
CA GLN A 231 0.26 15.33 7.95
C GLN A 231 1.01 14.15 8.60
N LYS A 232 0.55 12.92 8.39
CA LYS A 232 1.21 11.71 8.90
C LYS A 232 2.62 11.55 8.31
N ILE A 233 2.80 11.81 7.01
CA ILE A 233 4.13 11.83 6.37
C ILE A 233 5.04 12.87 7.05
N ASN A 234 4.54 14.10 7.20
CA ASN A 234 5.30 15.19 7.81
C ASN A 234 5.67 14.92 9.28
N LEU A 235 4.79 14.26 10.04
CA LEU A 235 5.08 13.85 11.42
C LEU A 235 6.10 12.71 11.48
N LEU A 236 5.98 11.71 10.61
CA LEU A 236 6.87 10.55 10.59
C LEU A 236 8.31 10.94 10.20
N TYR A 237 8.45 11.82 9.21
CA TYR A 237 9.74 12.29 8.70
C TYR A 237 10.20 13.62 9.30
N GLU A 238 9.46 14.14 10.29
CA GLU A 238 9.76 15.39 10.99
C GLU A 238 10.03 16.57 10.03
N CYS A 239 9.20 16.73 9.00
CA CYS A 239 9.36 17.79 8.01
C CYS A 239 9.19 19.18 8.66
N GLY A 240 10.06 20.13 8.31
CA GLY A 240 10.05 21.49 8.87
C GLY A 240 10.65 21.63 10.27
N ARG A 241 11.34 20.58 10.76
CA ARG A 241 12.23 20.62 11.93
C ARG A 241 13.69 20.53 11.52
#